data_AF-A0A2V9VPF1-F1
#
_entry.id   AF-A0A2V9VPF1-F1
#
_cell.length_a   1.000
_cell.length_b   1.000
_cell.length_c   1.000
_cell.angle_alpha   90.00
_cell.angle_beta   90.00
_cell.angle_gamma   90.00
#
_symmetry.space_group_name_H-M   'P 1'
#
loop_
_entity.id
_entity.type
_entity.pdbx_description
1 polymer ?
#
loop_
_entity_poly.entity_id
_entity_poly.type
_entity_poly.pdbx_seq_one_letter_code
_entity_poly.pdbx_strand_id
1 'polypeptide(L)'
;MGFLLVALALLLSPLYSQAQFAPVGSLDCNGLSKIQKPLRAHDVCADFRTEEGRGEDNGVYIGHDEPSVDYLSSAPRSGNNMQWEVTLPRERPLPATQSFENYLAFWFGMALCDPNSYPRGTCIPDSDKNDPNKAGSAFLEMQFYPPGFSPFITQISCDLTHWCASLHINSLEVMDNGQLNPNCAETTNFAFIQRNGIPTGPAGPTNATVASYTPNRQTLLMNQGDRLRVTLKDTPDGLMTRIEDLSTGQSGFMVSSAKNGYQTLNPNTCVGKTFNFHPEYATAKYGNFVPWAALQANITFDVEIGHFTPGVHGDNDADDGPCFPGPTVPGCINFNQGGDIDFDGTSYLVDWPDGTRNNATSLAVRGPLSVNHEGEYSRSYRQVQFETEVAASETTCMPDGSGCVVPPVGAVFYPYYSVFHGGEQCSLMFGNLSGPGFENFGGDAQYGTPNLPWFFATLSSGPVRNPCIPDD
;
A
#
# COMPACT_ATOMS: atom_id res chain seq x y z
N MET A 1 -79.87 10.80 -11.22
CA MET A 1 -78.62 11.13 -11.93
C MET A 1 -77.55 11.40 -10.90
N GLY A 2 -76.78 10.38 -10.52
CA GLY A 2 -75.63 10.52 -9.62
C GLY A 2 -74.38 10.12 -10.40
N PHE A 3 -73.51 11.08 -10.66
CA PHE A 3 -72.20 10.85 -11.28
C PHE A 3 -71.25 10.33 -10.19
N LEU A 4 -70.75 9.10 -10.37
CA LEU A 4 -69.68 8.54 -9.57
C LEU A 4 -68.35 8.96 -10.21
N LEU A 5 -67.61 9.87 -9.57
CA LEU A 5 -66.24 10.20 -9.92
C LEU A 5 -65.32 9.11 -9.37
N VAL A 6 -64.72 8.31 -10.25
CA VAL A 6 -63.64 7.39 -9.90
C VAL A 6 -62.33 8.18 -10.01
N ALA A 7 -61.73 8.51 -8.86
CA ALA A 7 -60.40 9.08 -8.78
C ALA A 7 -59.36 7.96 -8.98
N LEU A 8 -58.64 8.00 -10.10
CA LEU A 8 -57.52 7.11 -10.38
C LEU A 8 -56.27 7.68 -9.67
N ALA A 9 -55.90 7.10 -8.53
CA ALA A 9 -54.64 7.42 -7.87
C ALA A 9 -53.49 6.75 -8.64
N LEU A 10 -52.75 7.54 -9.43
CA LEU A 10 -51.47 7.14 -10.01
C LEU A 10 -50.44 7.03 -8.88
N LEU A 11 -50.16 5.81 -8.46
CA LEU A 11 -48.99 5.48 -7.63
C LEU A 11 -47.72 5.73 -8.47
N LEU A 12 -47.17 6.94 -8.38
CA LEU A 12 -45.80 7.23 -8.83
C LEU A 12 -44.84 6.63 -7.80
N SER A 13 -44.50 5.36 -7.99
CA SER A 13 -43.32 4.78 -7.35
C SER A 13 -42.10 5.57 -7.85
N PRO A 14 -41.20 6.07 -6.98
CA PRO A 14 -39.95 6.62 -7.45
C PRO A 14 -39.18 5.49 -8.12
N LEU A 15 -38.96 5.60 -9.43
CA LEU A 15 -37.96 4.81 -10.13
C LEU A 15 -36.62 5.20 -9.54
N TYR A 16 -36.16 4.45 -8.53
CA TYR A 16 -34.75 4.45 -8.17
C TYR A 16 -34.00 3.96 -9.40
N SER A 17 -33.39 4.87 -10.14
CA SER A 17 -32.37 4.50 -11.11
C SER A 17 -31.26 3.83 -10.31
N GLN A 18 -31.11 2.51 -10.46
CA GLN A 18 -29.91 1.84 -9.96
C GLN A 18 -28.70 2.54 -10.60
N ALA A 19 -27.68 2.83 -9.80
CA ALA A 19 -26.44 3.37 -10.33
C ALA A 19 -25.88 2.37 -11.35
N GLN A 20 -25.59 2.84 -12.55
CA GLN A 20 -25.04 2.02 -13.61
C GLN A 20 -23.54 2.28 -13.69
N PHE A 21 -22.75 1.26 -13.39
CA PHE A 21 -21.30 1.31 -13.46
C PHE A 21 -20.81 0.86 -14.83
N ALA A 22 -19.64 1.33 -15.24
CA ALA A 22 -18.97 0.80 -16.42
C ALA A 22 -18.60 -0.67 -16.20
N PRO A 23 -18.67 -1.53 -17.23
CA PRO A 23 -18.35 -2.96 -17.08
C PRO A 23 -16.87 -3.23 -16.79
N VAL A 24 -15.99 -2.22 -16.96
CA VAL A 24 -14.56 -2.26 -16.63
C VAL A 24 -14.22 -0.98 -15.86
N GLY A 25 -13.48 -1.08 -14.75
CA GLY A 25 -13.12 0.06 -13.87
C GLY A 25 -12.27 -0.38 -12.67
N SER A 26 -12.33 0.38 -11.57
CA SER A 26 -11.53 0.14 -10.36
C SER A 26 -12.37 0.21 -9.08
N LEU A 27 -13.62 -0.23 -9.13
CA LEU A 27 -14.50 -0.30 -7.95
C LEU A 27 -14.00 -1.23 -6.87
N ASP A 28 -13.16 -2.19 -7.24
CA ASP A 28 -12.58 -3.17 -6.36
C ASP A 28 -11.17 -3.46 -6.86
N CYS A 29 -10.17 -3.09 -6.07
CA CYS A 29 -8.77 -3.19 -6.49
C CYS A 29 -8.31 -4.66 -6.53
N ASN A 30 -8.91 -5.54 -5.71
CA ASN A 30 -8.69 -6.98 -5.73
C ASN A 30 -9.21 -7.63 -7.02
N GLY A 31 -10.02 -6.90 -7.80
CA GLY A 31 -10.49 -7.33 -9.11
C GLY A 31 -11.59 -8.39 -9.08
N LEU A 32 -12.26 -8.58 -7.93
CA LEU A 32 -13.25 -9.62 -7.68
C LEU A 32 -14.70 -9.10 -7.66
N SER A 33 -14.91 -7.81 -7.90
CA SER A 33 -16.22 -7.18 -8.02
C SER A 33 -17.20 -7.96 -8.91
N LYS A 34 -18.40 -8.22 -8.38
CA LYS A 34 -19.48 -8.89 -9.12
C LYS A 34 -20.12 -8.07 -10.23
N ILE A 35 -19.85 -6.76 -10.31
CA ILE A 35 -20.51 -5.84 -11.26
C ILE A 35 -19.54 -5.18 -12.24
N GLN A 36 -18.23 -5.31 -12.03
CA GLN A 36 -17.22 -4.64 -12.83
C GLN A 36 -15.96 -5.50 -12.93
N LYS A 37 -15.37 -5.58 -14.12
CA LYS A 37 -14.03 -6.16 -14.31
C LYS A 37 -12.94 -5.13 -13.98
N PRO A 38 -11.78 -5.54 -13.46
CA PRO A 38 -10.71 -4.60 -13.16
C PRO A 38 -10.10 -4.00 -14.45
N LEU A 39 -9.73 -2.72 -14.39
CA LEU A 39 -8.88 -2.06 -15.39
C LEU A 39 -7.46 -2.64 -15.40
N ARG A 40 -6.98 -2.96 -14.20
CA ARG A 40 -5.69 -3.58 -13.92
C ARG A 40 -5.97 -4.80 -13.06
N ALA A 41 -5.82 -6.00 -13.63
CA ALA A 41 -6.11 -7.26 -12.94
C ALA A 41 -5.09 -7.66 -11.86
N HIS A 42 -4.14 -6.77 -11.59
CA HIS A 42 -2.87 -6.97 -10.90
C HIS A 42 -2.57 -5.75 -10.02
N ASP A 43 -3.63 -5.11 -9.52
CA ASP A 43 -3.49 -3.94 -8.66
C ASP A 43 -3.05 -4.41 -7.26
N VAL A 44 -2.34 -3.56 -6.55
CA VAL A 44 -1.84 -3.85 -5.19
C VAL A 44 -2.74 -3.10 -4.22
N CYS A 45 -3.44 -3.84 -3.36
CA CYS A 45 -4.44 -3.34 -2.42
C CYS A 45 -3.91 -3.37 -0.99
N ALA A 46 -4.61 -2.69 -0.08
CA ALA A 46 -4.36 -2.83 1.33
C ALA A 46 -4.92 -4.16 1.83
N ASP A 47 -4.11 -4.95 2.51
CA ASP A 47 -4.63 -6.14 3.16
C ASP A 47 -5.60 -5.77 4.27
N PHE A 48 -6.78 -6.39 4.24
CA PHE A 48 -7.80 -6.18 5.26
C PHE A 48 -8.04 -7.41 6.11
N ARG A 49 -8.30 -7.16 7.39
CA ARG A 49 -8.66 -8.18 8.37
C ARG A 49 -10.16 -8.37 8.49
N THR A 50 -10.58 -9.60 8.69
CA THR A 50 -11.94 -9.94 9.13
C THR A 50 -11.91 -10.49 10.56
N GLU A 51 -13.07 -10.57 11.23
CA GLU A 51 -13.14 -11.08 12.61
C GLU A 51 -12.88 -12.60 12.71
N GLU A 52 -13.07 -13.35 11.62
CA GLU A 52 -13.17 -14.82 11.65
C GLU A 52 -12.12 -15.55 10.79
N GLY A 53 -11.20 -14.84 10.13
CA GLY A 53 -10.17 -15.49 9.31
C GLY A 53 -9.30 -14.53 8.51
N ARG A 54 -8.72 -15.07 7.44
CA ARG A 54 -7.97 -14.30 6.43
C ARG A 54 -8.86 -13.25 5.77
N GLY A 55 -8.25 -12.22 5.19
CA GLY A 55 -8.94 -11.29 4.31
C GLY A 55 -9.45 -12.03 3.08
N GLU A 56 -10.77 -12.17 2.93
CA GLU A 56 -11.36 -12.78 1.74
C GLU A 56 -12.32 -11.81 1.06
N ASP A 57 -12.11 -11.59 -0.23
CA ASP A 57 -13.08 -10.92 -1.10
C ASP A 57 -13.78 -11.98 -1.97
N ASN A 58 -15.11 -12.00 -1.91
CA ASN A 58 -15.94 -12.92 -2.68
C ASN A 58 -15.54 -14.42 -2.56
N GLY A 59 -14.92 -14.80 -1.43
CA GLY A 59 -14.47 -16.16 -1.13
C GLY A 59 -13.09 -16.51 -1.70
N VAL A 60 -12.30 -15.50 -2.07
CA VAL A 60 -10.92 -15.63 -2.52
C VAL A 60 -10.04 -14.87 -1.53
N TYR A 61 -8.96 -15.52 -1.07
CA TYR A 61 -7.94 -14.86 -0.26
C TYR A 61 -7.25 -13.76 -1.07
N ILE A 62 -7.11 -12.58 -0.47
CA ILE A 62 -6.54 -11.39 -1.12
C ILE A 62 -5.22 -10.94 -0.51
N GLY A 63 -4.76 -11.60 0.57
CA GLY A 63 -3.64 -11.08 1.34
C GLY A 63 -2.29 -11.31 0.67
N HIS A 64 -1.46 -10.29 0.74
CA HIS A 64 -0.10 -10.18 0.26
C HIS A 64 0.91 -10.42 1.39
N ASP A 65 2.19 -10.30 1.06
CA ASP A 65 3.27 -10.37 2.04
C ASP A 65 3.93 -8.99 2.15
N GLU A 66 3.66 -8.30 3.26
CA GLU A 66 4.08 -6.91 3.49
C GLU A 66 4.97 -6.78 4.74
N PRO A 67 6.31 -6.94 4.61
CA PRO A 67 7.24 -6.56 5.66
C PRO A 67 7.27 -5.05 5.89
N SER A 68 6.86 -4.61 7.08
CA SER A 68 6.70 -3.18 7.43
C SER A 68 7.64 -2.71 8.54
N VAL A 69 7.84 -1.39 8.57
CA VAL A 69 8.30 -0.62 9.73
C VAL A 69 7.33 0.53 10.01
N ASP A 70 6.54 0.39 11.07
CA ASP A 70 5.73 1.46 11.62
C ASP A 70 6.58 2.42 12.45
N TYR A 71 6.46 3.71 12.18
CA TYR A 71 7.16 4.77 12.90
C TYR A 71 6.26 5.40 13.96
N LEU A 72 6.69 5.33 15.21
CA LEU A 72 5.88 5.74 16.35
C LEU A 72 6.39 7.04 16.98
N SER A 73 5.49 8.01 17.16
CA SER A 73 5.78 9.30 17.79
C SER A 73 4.54 9.97 18.38
N SER A 74 4.64 10.46 19.61
CA SER A 74 3.62 11.32 20.24
C SER A 74 3.91 12.81 20.05
N ALA A 75 4.92 13.17 19.25
CA ALA A 75 5.23 14.57 19.00
C ALA A 75 4.07 15.22 18.21
N PRO A 76 3.69 16.48 18.50
CA PRO A 76 2.70 17.18 17.70
C PRO A 76 3.07 17.16 16.21
N ARG A 77 2.07 16.91 15.34
CA ARG A 77 2.16 16.83 13.87
C ARG A 77 2.88 15.59 13.31
N SER A 78 3.27 14.65 14.16
CA SER A 78 3.81 13.36 13.71
C SER A 78 2.80 12.49 12.96
N GLY A 79 1.50 12.76 13.05
CA GLY A 79 0.48 12.03 12.30
C GLY A 79 0.08 12.68 10.96
N ASN A 80 0.55 13.90 10.66
CA ASN A 80 0.01 14.67 9.54
C ASN A 80 1.00 15.55 8.76
N ASN A 81 2.25 15.66 9.18
CA ASN A 81 3.26 16.43 8.45
C ASN A 81 4.69 15.96 8.73
N MET A 82 5.22 15.15 7.81
CA MET A 82 6.51 14.49 7.94
C MET A 82 7.26 14.32 6.62
N GLN A 83 8.56 14.07 6.74
CA GLN A 83 9.47 13.86 5.62
C GLN A 83 10.38 12.66 5.81
N TRP A 84 10.62 11.95 4.71
CA TRP A 84 11.67 10.94 4.57
C TRP A 84 12.69 11.39 3.52
N GLU A 85 13.92 10.94 3.65
CA GLU A 85 14.87 10.88 2.55
C GLU A 85 15.03 9.43 2.08
N VAL A 86 15.00 9.23 0.77
CA VAL A 86 15.05 7.89 0.16
C VAL A 86 16.14 7.86 -0.88
N THR A 87 16.94 6.80 -0.94
CA THR A 87 17.78 6.51 -2.11
C THR A 87 17.15 5.34 -2.86
N LEU A 88 16.81 5.56 -4.13
CA LEU A 88 16.20 4.54 -4.95
C LEU A 88 17.18 3.40 -5.28
N PRO A 89 16.70 2.17 -5.46
CA PRO A 89 17.51 1.07 -6.00
C PRO A 89 18.11 1.37 -7.37
N ARG A 90 19.21 0.66 -7.68
CA ARG A 90 19.84 0.59 -8.99
C ARG A 90 19.84 -0.85 -9.46
N GLU A 91 19.29 -1.07 -10.65
CA GLU A 91 19.39 -2.33 -11.34
C GLU A 91 20.83 -2.64 -11.74
N ARG A 92 21.14 -3.93 -11.87
CA ARG A 92 22.44 -4.43 -12.33
C ARG A 92 22.29 -5.13 -13.67
N PRO A 93 23.34 -5.17 -14.51
CA PRO A 93 23.30 -5.98 -15.72
C PRO A 93 22.98 -7.45 -15.41
N LEU A 94 22.14 -8.05 -16.24
CA LEU A 94 21.84 -9.49 -16.18
C LEU A 94 23.15 -10.33 -16.18
N PRO A 95 23.17 -11.47 -15.48
CA PRO A 95 22.05 -12.18 -14.88
C PRO A 95 21.77 -11.80 -13.42
N ALA A 96 22.10 -10.58 -13.00
CA ALA A 96 21.76 -10.12 -11.66
C ALA A 96 20.24 -10.01 -11.46
N THR A 97 19.77 -10.31 -10.25
CA THR A 97 18.35 -10.15 -9.87
C THR A 97 17.96 -8.68 -9.87
N GLN A 98 16.85 -8.37 -10.53
CA GLN A 98 16.30 -7.01 -10.65
C GLN A 98 15.31 -6.71 -9.52
N SER A 99 15.13 -5.44 -9.17
CA SER A 99 14.23 -5.04 -8.07
C SER A 99 12.78 -5.52 -8.27
N PHE A 100 12.28 -5.50 -9.53
CA PHE A 100 10.92 -5.95 -9.83
C PHE A 100 10.70 -7.46 -9.63
N GLU A 101 11.78 -8.24 -9.55
CA GLU A 101 11.70 -9.67 -9.22
C GLU A 101 11.54 -9.87 -7.71
N ASN A 102 12.02 -8.93 -6.88
CA ASN A 102 11.94 -9.03 -5.43
C ASN A 102 10.67 -8.40 -4.83
N TYR A 103 10.12 -7.36 -5.47
CA TYR A 103 8.92 -6.66 -4.98
C TYR A 103 8.27 -5.85 -6.10
N LEU A 104 6.95 -5.70 -6.02
CA LEU A 104 6.19 -4.92 -7.00
C LEU A 104 6.17 -3.43 -6.67
N ALA A 105 6.17 -3.13 -5.39
CA ALA A 105 6.20 -1.79 -4.87
C ALA A 105 6.90 -1.75 -3.51
N PHE A 106 7.42 -0.58 -3.16
CA PHE A 106 7.54 -0.20 -1.76
C PHE A 106 6.68 1.02 -1.51
N TRP A 107 6.21 1.23 -0.30
CA TRP A 107 5.27 2.31 -0.05
C TRP A 107 5.44 3.01 1.30
N PHE A 108 4.92 4.25 1.37
CA PHE A 108 4.80 5.02 2.61
C PHE A 108 3.34 5.11 3.02
N GLY A 109 3.04 4.71 4.25
CA GLY A 109 1.70 4.61 4.78
C GLY A 109 1.17 5.87 5.47
N MET A 110 -0.15 6.05 5.50
CA MET A 110 -0.84 6.96 6.42
C MET A 110 -2.30 6.57 6.65
N ALA A 111 -2.77 6.61 7.90
CA ALA A 111 -4.20 6.52 8.21
C ALA A 111 -4.92 7.84 7.84
N LEU A 112 -6.01 7.73 7.07
CA LEU A 112 -6.78 8.86 6.55
C LEU A 112 -8.24 8.78 7.02
N CYS A 113 -8.89 9.92 7.18
CA CYS A 113 -10.33 9.94 7.43
C CYS A 113 -11.11 9.52 6.19
N ASP A 114 -11.95 8.49 6.31
CA ASP A 114 -13.09 8.26 5.42
C ASP A 114 -14.29 7.77 6.23
N PRO A 115 -15.30 8.63 6.50
CA PRO A 115 -16.48 8.25 7.28
C PRO A 115 -17.33 7.10 6.70
N ASN A 116 -17.18 6.78 5.41
CA ASN A 116 -17.93 5.70 4.76
C ASN A 116 -17.15 4.37 4.69
N SER A 117 -15.84 4.41 4.86
CA SER A 117 -15.02 3.21 5.02
C SER A 117 -15.20 2.61 6.41
N TYR A 118 -15.04 1.30 6.56
CA TYR A 118 -15.12 0.60 7.84
C TYR A 118 -14.20 1.24 8.90
N PRO A 119 -14.58 1.29 10.19
CA PRO A 119 -15.83 0.83 10.85
C PRO A 119 -17.08 1.66 10.57
N ARG A 120 -16.98 2.70 9.75
CA ARG A 120 -18.03 3.67 9.41
C ARG A 120 -18.44 4.50 10.61
N GLY A 121 -18.16 5.80 10.52
CA GLY A 121 -18.46 6.72 11.61
C GLY A 121 -17.79 8.06 11.42
N THR A 122 -18.08 8.99 12.33
CA THR A 122 -17.49 10.33 12.25
C THR A 122 -15.99 10.24 12.46
N CYS A 123 -15.22 10.64 11.46
CA CYS A 123 -13.79 10.89 11.58
C CYS A 123 -13.54 12.39 11.70
N ILE A 124 -12.73 12.79 12.68
CA ILE A 124 -12.29 14.16 12.89
C ILE A 124 -10.87 14.27 12.34
N PRO A 125 -10.64 14.97 11.22
CA PRO A 125 -9.29 15.14 10.68
C PRO A 125 -8.29 15.66 11.72
N ASP A 126 -7.05 15.19 11.63
CA ASP A 126 -5.94 15.57 12.50
C ASP A 126 -6.28 15.44 14.00
N SER A 127 -6.88 14.33 14.42
CA SER A 127 -7.35 14.19 15.80
C SER A 127 -7.08 12.84 16.46
N ASP A 128 -6.28 12.88 17.52
CA ASP A 128 -6.09 11.76 18.44
C ASP A 128 -7.34 11.47 19.31
N LYS A 129 -8.46 12.15 19.05
CA LYS A 129 -9.76 11.86 19.65
C LYS A 129 -10.58 10.84 18.86
N ASN A 130 -10.16 10.52 17.64
CA ASN A 130 -10.76 9.43 16.89
C ASN A 130 -10.56 8.13 17.67
N ASP A 131 -11.63 7.36 17.80
CA ASP A 131 -11.59 6.01 18.35
C ASP A 131 -11.39 5.07 17.16
N PRO A 132 -10.25 4.37 17.05
CA PRO A 132 -9.96 3.50 15.91
C PRO A 132 -11.08 2.48 15.65
N ASN A 133 -11.84 2.08 16.68
CA ASN A 133 -12.93 1.11 16.52
C ASN A 133 -14.27 1.73 16.08
N LYS A 134 -14.32 3.05 15.86
CA LYS A 134 -15.57 3.77 15.54
C LYS A 134 -15.44 4.84 14.46
N ALA A 135 -14.28 5.47 14.31
CA ALA A 135 -14.06 6.45 13.26
C ALA A 135 -13.87 5.72 11.93
N GLY A 136 -14.55 6.17 10.87
CA GLY A 136 -14.31 5.60 9.54
C GLY A 136 -12.90 5.97 9.05
N SER A 137 -12.19 4.99 8.49
CA SER A 137 -10.77 5.09 8.21
C SER A 137 -10.45 4.56 6.82
N ALA A 138 -9.58 5.26 6.10
CA ALA A 138 -8.98 4.85 4.83
C ALA A 138 -7.46 4.72 5.01
N PHE A 139 -6.80 3.97 4.14
CA PHE A 139 -5.36 3.79 4.19
C PHE A 139 -4.70 4.35 2.94
N LEU A 140 -3.68 5.20 3.10
CA LEU A 140 -2.80 5.60 2.01
C LEU A 140 -1.63 4.63 1.94
N GLU A 141 -1.42 4.06 0.77
CA GLU A 141 -0.14 3.49 0.33
C GLU A 141 0.43 4.39 -0.77
N MET A 142 1.43 5.19 -0.43
CA MET A 142 2.18 5.94 -1.44
C MET A 142 3.21 5.01 -2.09
N GLN A 143 2.79 4.30 -3.14
CA GLN A 143 3.57 3.27 -3.79
C GLN A 143 4.62 3.81 -4.78
N PHE A 144 5.79 3.18 -4.79
CA PHE A 144 6.88 3.36 -5.75
C PHE A 144 7.10 2.07 -6.53
N TYR A 145 7.15 2.16 -7.85
CA TYR A 145 7.26 1.00 -8.73
C TYR A 145 8.65 0.89 -9.37
N PRO A 146 9.29 -0.29 -9.34
CA PRO A 146 10.60 -0.51 -9.94
C PRO A 146 10.53 -0.41 -11.47
N PRO A 147 11.65 -0.07 -12.13
CA PRO A 147 11.76 -0.15 -13.58
C PRO A 147 11.90 -1.60 -14.06
N GLY A 148 11.67 -1.83 -15.35
CA GLY A 148 12.13 -3.06 -16.03
C GLY A 148 11.04 -4.06 -16.45
N PHE A 149 9.81 -3.90 -16.00
CA PHE A 149 8.68 -4.78 -16.31
C PHE A 149 7.42 -3.99 -16.73
N SER A 150 7.55 -3.20 -17.80
CA SER A 150 6.50 -2.30 -18.32
C SER A 150 5.62 -2.95 -19.41
N PRO A 151 4.34 -2.57 -19.59
CA PRO A 151 3.73 -1.32 -19.10
C PRO A 151 2.86 -1.47 -17.85
N PHE A 152 2.81 -0.40 -17.05
CA PHE A 152 2.10 -0.34 -15.77
C PHE A 152 0.63 -0.75 -15.82
N ILE A 153 -0.11 -0.56 -16.92
CA ILE A 153 -1.52 -0.97 -16.96
C ILE A 153 -1.70 -2.50 -16.85
N THR A 154 -0.71 -3.29 -17.27
CA THR A 154 -0.79 -4.76 -17.33
C THR A 154 0.35 -5.46 -16.60
N GLN A 155 1.38 -4.74 -16.16
CA GLN A 155 2.61 -5.27 -15.57
C GLN A 155 3.05 -4.37 -14.40
N ILE A 156 4.33 -4.33 -14.02
CA ILE A 156 4.80 -3.69 -12.77
C ILE A 156 5.23 -2.23 -13.01
N SER A 157 5.94 -1.97 -14.11
CA SER A 157 6.74 -0.76 -14.25
C SER A 157 6.11 0.29 -15.14
N CYS A 158 6.33 1.57 -14.81
CA CYS A 158 5.99 2.68 -15.71
C CYS A 158 6.81 2.67 -17.00
N ASP A 159 8.12 2.38 -16.91
CA ASP A 159 8.99 2.16 -18.06
C ASP A 159 10.17 1.21 -17.71
N LEU A 160 11.14 1.10 -18.61
CA LEU A 160 12.27 0.17 -18.47
C LEU A 160 13.42 0.68 -17.59
N THR A 161 13.49 1.97 -17.29
CA THR A 161 14.70 2.58 -16.73
C THR A 161 14.47 3.49 -15.53
N HIS A 162 13.25 3.98 -15.33
CA HIS A 162 12.90 4.93 -14.29
C HIS A 162 11.92 4.34 -13.28
N TRP A 163 12.10 4.74 -12.03
CA TRP A 163 11.10 4.60 -10.99
C TRP A 163 9.97 5.60 -11.23
N CYS A 164 8.76 5.23 -10.82
CA CYS A 164 7.63 6.12 -10.72
C CYS A 164 6.90 5.89 -9.40
N ALA A 165 5.98 6.78 -9.04
CA ALA A 165 5.20 6.67 -7.82
C ALA A 165 3.75 7.08 -8.03
N SER A 166 2.86 6.63 -7.16
CA SER A 166 1.43 6.93 -7.14
C SER A 166 0.94 7.17 -5.70
N LEU A 167 -0.27 7.70 -5.59
CA LEU A 167 -1.11 7.56 -4.41
C LEU A 167 -2.07 6.42 -4.70
N HIS A 168 -2.16 5.50 -3.75
CA HIS A 168 -3.16 4.46 -3.66
C HIS A 168 -3.88 4.69 -2.33
N ILE A 169 -5.17 5.04 -2.35
CA ILE A 169 -5.95 5.26 -1.11
C ILE A 169 -7.08 4.25 -1.07
N ASN A 170 -6.92 3.28 -0.17
CA ASN A 170 -7.77 2.12 0.01
C ASN A 170 -8.85 2.39 1.06
N SER A 171 -10.07 1.90 0.81
CA SER A 171 -11.22 1.99 1.71
C SER A 171 -11.99 0.68 1.68
N LEU A 172 -12.35 0.19 2.87
CA LEU A 172 -13.04 -1.08 3.05
C LEU A 172 -14.56 -0.86 3.18
N GLU A 173 -15.33 -1.39 2.23
CA GLU A 173 -16.76 -1.16 2.14
C GLU A 173 -17.56 -2.30 2.79
N VAL A 174 -17.88 -2.12 4.07
CA VAL A 174 -18.78 -3.03 4.81
C VAL A 174 -20.20 -2.45 4.83
N MET A 175 -21.17 -3.23 4.36
CA MET A 175 -22.58 -2.85 4.26
C MET A 175 -23.27 -2.69 5.63
N ASP A 176 -24.47 -2.10 5.66
CA ASP A 176 -25.26 -1.88 6.89
C ASP A 176 -25.59 -3.18 7.65
N ASN A 177 -25.59 -4.31 6.94
CA ASN A 177 -25.80 -5.63 7.52
C ASN A 177 -24.53 -6.27 8.09
N GLY A 178 -23.39 -5.56 8.08
CA GLY A 178 -22.11 -6.03 8.60
C GLY A 178 -21.31 -6.92 7.63
N GLN A 179 -21.80 -7.15 6.41
CA GLN A 179 -21.09 -7.96 5.41
C GLN A 179 -20.25 -7.07 4.49
N LEU A 180 -19.09 -7.57 4.07
CA LEU A 180 -18.28 -6.96 3.01
C LEU A 180 -19.12 -6.82 1.73
N ASN A 181 -19.05 -5.67 1.05
CA ASN A 181 -19.81 -5.44 -0.17
C ASN A 181 -19.18 -6.20 -1.35
N PRO A 182 -19.87 -7.19 -1.94
CA PRO A 182 -19.28 -8.03 -2.98
C PRO A 182 -19.06 -7.30 -4.33
N ASN A 183 -19.48 -6.04 -4.43
CA ASN A 183 -19.38 -5.23 -5.65
C ASN A 183 -18.23 -4.23 -5.61
N CYS A 184 -17.73 -3.90 -4.42
CA CYS A 184 -16.72 -2.87 -4.19
C CYS A 184 -16.05 -3.09 -2.83
N ALA A 185 -15.63 -4.31 -2.55
CA ALA A 185 -15.18 -4.73 -1.23
C ALA A 185 -14.08 -3.81 -0.70
N GLU A 186 -13.07 -3.59 -1.53
CA GLU A 186 -11.97 -2.69 -1.24
C GLU A 186 -11.72 -1.73 -2.41
N THR A 187 -12.02 -0.47 -2.19
CA THR A 187 -12.00 0.53 -3.26
C THR A 187 -10.69 1.29 -3.21
N THR A 188 -10.08 1.54 -4.38
CA THR A 188 -8.87 2.35 -4.47
C THR A 188 -9.07 3.65 -5.23
N ASN A 189 -8.61 4.75 -4.64
CA ASN A 189 -8.31 5.96 -5.40
C ASN A 189 -6.87 5.91 -5.88
N PHE A 190 -6.66 6.08 -7.20
CA PHE A 190 -5.34 5.98 -7.82
C PHE A 190 -4.94 7.27 -8.55
N ALA A 191 -3.75 7.78 -8.28
CA ALA A 191 -3.13 8.76 -9.17
C ALA A 191 -1.60 8.72 -9.10
N PHE A 192 -0.94 8.64 -10.26
CA PHE A 192 0.50 8.87 -10.33
C PHE A 192 0.91 10.24 -9.75
N ILE A 193 2.13 10.34 -9.22
CA ILE A 193 2.74 11.61 -8.86
C ILE A 193 3.02 12.42 -10.14
N GLN A 194 2.50 13.65 -10.19
CA GLN A 194 2.54 14.49 -11.38
C GLN A 194 3.33 15.77 -11.11
N ARG A 195 4.10 16.22 -12.11
CA ARG A 195 4.86 17.48 -12.04
C ARG A 195 3.97 18.72 -12.01
N ASN A 196 2.69 18.58 -12.38
CA ASN A 196 1.70 19.65 -12.38
C ASN A 196 0.54 19.44 -11.40
N GLY A 197 0.53 18.35 -10.62
CA GLY A 197 -0.54 18.01 -9.68
C GLY A 197 -1.89 17.66 -10.31
N ILE A 198 -1.94 17.34 -11.61
CA ILE A 198 -3.17 16.96 -12.32
C ILE A 198 -3.10 15.47 -12.69
N PRO A 199 -4.02 14.62 -12.19
CA PRO A 199 -4.03 13.18 -12.48
C PRO A 199 -4.01 12.86 -13.98
N THR A 200 -3.43 11.71 -14.33
CA THR A 200 -3.38 11.18 -15.71
C THR A 200 -4.76 10.83 -16.27
N GLY A 201 -5.66 10.38 -15.39
CA GLY A 201 -7.08 10.14 -15.61
C GLY A 201 -7.86 10.36 -14.31
N PRO A 202 -9.18 10.10 -14.26
CA PRO A 202 -9.95 10.23 -13.03
C PRO A 202 -9.36 9.37 -11.90
N ALA A 203 -9.17 9.98 -10.72
CA ALA A 203 -8.55 9.31 -9.59
C ALA A 203 -9.51 8.39 -8.83
N GLY A 204 -10.80 8.72 -8.82
CA GLY A 204 -11.82 7.96 -8.09
C GLY A 204 -12.15 6.59 -8.72
N PRO A 205 -12.44 5.58 -7.90
CA PRO A 205 -12.65 4.20 -8.37
C PRO A 205 -13.87 4.05 -9.30
N THR A 206 -14.91 4.88 -9.12
CA THR A 206 -16.16 4.76 -9.91
C THR A 206 -16.04 5.22 -11.36
N ASN A 207 -15.04 6.04 -11.66
CA ASN A 207 -14.86 6.66 -12.97
C ASN A 207 -13.43 6.51 -13.52
N ALA A 208 -12.61 5.67 -12.88
CA ALA A 208 -11.28 5.32 -13.37
C ALA A 208 -11.34 4.83 -14.83
N THR A 209 -10.29 5.10 -15.58
CA THR A 209 -10.15 4.67 -16.98
C THR A 209 -8.74 4.17 -17.22
N VAL A 210 -8.47 3.63 -18.41
CA VAL A 210 -7.10 3.27 -18.82
C VAL A 210 -6.12 4.44 -18.64
N ALA A 211 -6.57 5.70 -18.81
CA ALA A 211 -5.73 6.87 -18.60
C ALA A 211 -5.29 7.04 -17.13
N SER A 212 -6.09 6.58 -16.16
CA SER A 212 -5.74 6.63 -14.73
C SER A 212 -4.45 5.85 -14.47
N TYR A 213 -4.29 4.68 -15.11
CA TYR A 213 -3.15 3.77 -14.98
C TYR A 213 -2.13 3.88 -16.13
N THR A 214 -2.18 4.93 -16.94
CA THR A 214 -1.21 5.17 -18.03
C THR A 214 -0.36 6.39 -17.72
N PRO A 215 0.96 6.25 -17.48
CA PRO A 215 1.86 7.37 -17.34
C PRO A 215 1.81 8.32 -18.54
N ASN A 216 1.92 9.62 -18.30
CA ASN A 216 1.95 10.63 -19.36
C ASN A 216 3.16 11.56 -19.20
N ARG A 217 3.28 12.57 -20.08
CA ARG A 217 4.41 13.52 -20.07
C ARG A 217 4.58 14.33 -18.77
N GLN A 218 3.59 14.35 -17.88
CA GLN A 218 3.61 15.05 -16.60
C GLN A 218 3.89 14.10 -15.44
N THR A 219 3.84 12.77 -15.63
CA THR A 219 4.25 11.80 -14.62
C THR A 219 5.70 12.06 -14.22
N LEU A 220 5.96 12.13 -12.91
CA LEU A 220 7.32 12.20 -12.39
C LEU A 220 7.99 10.84 -12.58
N LEU A 221 9.05 10.82 -13.37
CA LEU A 221 9.94 9.67 -13.54
C LEU A 221 11.28 10.00 -12.86
N MET A 222 11.80 9.06 -12.08
CA MET A 222 13.00 9.22 -11.25
C MET A 222 14.06 8.22 -11.69
N ASN A 223 15.32 8.64 -11.79
CA ASN A 223 16.38 7.71 -12.17
C ASN A 223 16.67 6.75 -11.03
N GLN A 224 17.13 5.57 -11.42
CA GLN A 224 17.71 4.60 -10.50
C GLN A 224 18.83 5.24 -9.66
N GLY A 225 18.80 5.02 -8.35
CA GLY A 225 19.75 5.59 -7.41
C GLY A 225 19.68 7.09 -7.19
N ASP A 226 18.59 7.74 -7.59
CA ASP A 226 18.32 9.11 -7.17
C ASP A 226 18.05 9.20 -5.68
N ARG A 227 18.44 10.33 -5.08
CA ARG A 227 18.10 10.70 -3.71
C ARG A 227 16.86 11.56 -3.73
N LEU A 228 15.84 11.14 -3.01
CA LEU A 228 14.54 11.76 -2.96
C LEU A 228 14.29 12.32 -1.56
N ARG A 229 13.47 13.37 -1.50
CA ARG A 229 12.74 13.77 -0.31
C ARG A 229 11.26 13.54 -0.55
N VAL A 230 10.66 12.73 0.30
CA VAL A 230 9.23 12.41 0.28
C VAL A 230 8.56 13.18 1.41
N THR A 231 7.48 13.91 1.10
CA THR A 231 6.71 14.68 2.08
C THR A 231 5.24 14.27 2.02
N LEU A 232 4.68 13.89 3.17
CA LEU A 232 3.25 13.79 3.39
C LEU A 232 2.84 14.94 4.32
N LYS A 233 1.89 15.76 3.88
CA LYS A 233 1.48 16.95 4.63
C LYS A 233 0.02 17.30 4.40
N ASP A 234 -0.73 17.47 5.49
CA ASP A 234 -2.10 17.95 5.40
C ASP A 234 -2.19 19.38 4.84
N THR A 235 -3.24 19.64 4.07
CA THR A 235 -3.57 20.96 3.52
C THR A 235 -5.07 21.21 3.63
N PRO A 236 -5.55 22.46 3.52
CA PRO A 236 -6.99 22.75 3.54
C PRO A 236 -7.81 22.01 2.47
N ASP A 237 -7.19 21.57 1.37
CA ASP A 237 -7.85 20.90 0.26
C ASP A 237 -7.77 19.36 0.34
N GLY A 238 -7.01 18.81 1.28
CA GLY A 238 -6.70 17.37 1.43
C GLY A 238 -5.21 17.12 1.65
N LEU A 239 -4.81 15.87 1.87
CA LEU A 239 -3.42 15.48 2.02
C LEU A 239 -2.63 15.77 0.72
N MET A 240 -1.49 16.45 0.86
CA MET A 240 -0.51 16.60 -0.19
C MET A 240 0.60 15.58 -0.01
N THR A 241 0.85 14.83 -1.08
CA THR A 241 2.04 13.98 -1.25
C THR A 241 2.97 14.65 -2.24
N ARG A 242 4.24 14.86 -1.86
CA ARG A 242 5.25 15.50 -2.70
C ARG A 242 6.54 14.70 -2.72
N ILE A 243 7.10 14.53 -3.91
CA ILE A 243 8.44 14.00 -4.11
C ILE A 243 9.32 15.11 -4.68
N GLU A 244 10.46 15.35 -4.05
CA GLU A 244 11.54 16.17 -4.57
C GLU A 244 12.73 15.26 -4.87
N ASP A 245 13.10 15.15 -6.15
CA ASP A 245 14.30 14.45 -6.57
C ASP A 245 15.49 15.40 -6.35
N LEU A 246 16.25 15.13 -5.29
CA LEU A 246 17.41 15.91 -4.86
C LEU A 246 18.61 15.69 -5.79
N SER A 247 18.64 14.60 -6.56
CA SER A 247 19.69 14.35 -7.55
C SER A 247 19.51 15.19 -8.80
N THR A 248 18.28 15.30 -9.32
CA THR A 248 18.00 16.00 -10.59
C THR A 248 17.40 17.39 -10.43
N GLY A 249 16.85 17.71 -9.25
CA GLY A 249 16.10 18.93 -8.98
C GLY A 249 14.65 18.91 -9.50
N GLN A 250 14.19 17.79 -10.06
CA GLN A 250 12.77 17.64 -10.45
C GLN A 250 11.89 17.44 -9.21
N SER A 251 10.60 17.74 -9.34
CA SER A 251 9.62 17.41 -8.32
C SER A 251 8.26 17.15 -8.91
N GLY A 252 7.45 16.41 -8.18
CA GLY A 252 6.06 16.15 -8.47
C GLY A 252 5.25 16.07 -7.19
N PHE A 253 3.95 16.27 -7.31
CA PHE A 253 3.04 16.19 -6.18
C PHE A 253 1.66 15.76 -6.64
N MET A 254 0.85 15.36 -5.67
CA MET A 254 -0.59 15.18 -5.81
C MET A 254 -1.28 15.61 -4.52
N VAL A 255 -2.52 16.08 -4.64
CA VAL A 255 -3.39 16.38 -3.50
C VAL A 255 -4.63 15.49 -3.60
N SER A 256 -4.88 14.66 -2.57
CA SER A 256 -6.00 13.72 -2.48
C SER A 256 -7.32 14.45 -2.20
N SER A 257 -7.78 15.21 -3.20
CA SER A 257 -8.87 16.17 -3.10
C SER A 257 -10.01 15.89 -4.07
N ALA A 258 -11.21 16.37 -3.70
CA ALA A 258 -12.40 16.36 -4.54
C ALA A 258 -12.15 17.06 -5.88
N LYS A 259 -11.32 18.11 -5.89
CA LYS A 259 -10.93 18.85 -7.10
C LYS A 259 -10.11 18.00 -8.07
N ASN A 260 -9.26 17.12 -7.55
CA ASN A 260 -8.51 16.15 -8.34
C ASN A 260 -9.30 14.86 -8.63
N GLY A 261 -10.59 14.82 -8.27
CA GLY A 261 -11.49 13.72 -8.61
C GLY A 261 -11.39 12.51 -7.68
N TYR A 262 -10.78 12.65 -6.50
CA TYR A 262 -10.80 11.63 -5.45
C TYR A 262 -12.22 11.47 -4.89
N GLN A 263 -12.57 10.27 -4.44
CA GLN A 263 -13.91 9.89 -4.02
C GLN A 263 -13.90 9.01 -2.77
N THR A 264 -14.93 9.21 -1.95
CA THR A 264 -15.42 8.23 -0.96
C THR A 264 -16.64 7.52 -1.55
N LEU A 265 -16.89 6.26 -1.18
CA LEU A 265 -18.00 5.48 -1.71
C LEU A 265 -19.13 5.32 -0.70
N ASN A 266 -20.31 5.00 -1.21
CA ASN A 266 -21.38 4.54 -0.36
C ASN A 266 -21.26 3.02 -0.18
N PRO A 267 -21.13 2.50 1.06
CA PRO A 267 -20.78 1.11 1.32
C PRO A 267 -21.86 0.12 0.92
N ASN A 268 -23.10 0.57 0.69
CA ASN A 268 -24.21 -0.30 0.28
C ASN A 268 -24.42 -0.30 -1.24
N THR A 269 -23.99 0.74 -1.95
CA THR A 269 -24.35 0.97 -3.37
C THR A 269 -23.15 1.18 -4.28
N CYS A 270 -21.94 1.31 -3.73
CA CYS A 270 -20.69 1.63 -4.44
C CYS A 270 -20.70 2.98 -5.17
N VAL A 271 -21.71 3.84 -4.93
CA VAL A 271 -21.80 5.14 -5.59
C VAL A 271 -20.77 6.09 -4.99
N GLY A 272 -19.88 6.59 -5.84
CA GLY A 272 -18.82 7.51 -5.46
C GLY A 272 -19.31 8.94 -5.30
N LYS A 273 -18.74 9.64 -4.32
CA LYS A 273 -18.90 11.07 -4.09
C LYS A 273 -17.52 11.70 -3.95
N THR A 274 -17.31 12.84 -4.60
CA THR A 274 -16.03 13.54 -4.50
C THR A 274 -15.69 13.87 -3.04
N PHE A 275 -14.42 13.70 -2.67
CA PHE A 275 -13.99 13.72 -1.28
C PHE A 275 -12.56 14.27 -1.13
N ASN A 276 -12.33 14.96 -0.01
CA ASN A 276 -10.99 15.40 0.39
C ASN A 276 -10.52 14.47 1.52
N PHE A 277 -9.50 13.67 1.23
CA PHE A 277 -8.88 12.84 2.25
C PHE A 277 -7.92 13.67 3.08
N HIS A 278 -8.03 13.57 4.40
CA HIS A 278 -7.17 14.23 5.38
C HIS A 278 -6.62 13.18 6.35
N PRO A 279 -5.46 13.41 6.99
CA PRO A 279 -4.94 12.52 8.02
C PRO A 279 -5.96 12.29 9.13
N GLU A 280 -6.09 11.04 9.56
CA GLU A 280 -6.99 10.69 10.64
C GLU A 280 -6.48 11.23 11.99
N TYR A 281 -5.17 11.10 12.24
CA TYR A 281 -4.60 11.34 13.55
C TYR A 281 -3.66 12.55 13.59
N ALA A 282 -3.58 13.21 14.76
CA ALA A 282 -2.66 14.33 14.98
C ALA A 282 -1.22 13.84 15.24
N THR A 283 -1.10 12.65 15.82
CA THR A 283 0.18 12.00 16.14
C THR A 283 0.23 10.57 15.62
N ALA A 284 1.45 10.06 15.45
CA ALA A 284 1.71 8.67 15.12
C ALA A 284 1.95 7.82 16.38
N LYS A 285 1.23 8.08 17.48
CA LYS A 285 1.40 7.30 18.71
C LYS A 285 0.88 5.87 18.48
N TYR A 286 1.42 4.91 19.23
CA TYR A 286 0.93 3.53 19.22
C TYR A 286 -0.59 3.48 19.49
N GLY A 287 -1.31 2.70 18.69
CA GLY A 287 -2.78 2.56 18.72
C GLY A 287 -3.53 3.51 17.78
N ASN A 288 -2.88 4.51 17.18
CA ASN A 288 -3.47 5.32 16.11
C ASN A 288 -3.24 4.63 14.77
N PHE A 289 -4.05 3.62 14.45
CA PHE A 289 -3.89 2.76 13.27
C PHE A 289 -5.15 2.73 12.42
N VAL A 290 -5.02 2.28 11.16
CA VAL A 290 -6.17 1.86 10.36
C VAL A 290 -6.73 0.57 10.97
N PRO A 291 -7.98 0.55 11.44
CA PRO A 291 -8.49 -0.54 12.25
C PRO A 291 -8.81 -1.81 11.47
N TRP A 292 -9.00 -1.71 10.15
CA TRP A 292 -9.30 -2.85 9.28
C TRP A 292 -8.11 -3.32 8.47
N ALA A 293 -7.01 -2.56 8.44
CA ALA A 293 -5.79 -3.03 7.80
C ALA A 293 -5.25 -4.25 8.55
N ALA A 294 -4.56 -5.11 7.82
CA ALA A 294 -3.91 -6.28 8.36
C ALA A 294 -2.72 -5.93 9.25
N LEU A 295 -1.86 -5.02 8.79
CA LEU A 295 -0.80 -4.41 9.58
C LEU A 295 -1.36 -3.42 10.61
N GLN A 296 -0.63 -3.14 11.69
CA GLN A 296 -1.00 -2.07 12.64
C GLN A 296 -0.60 -0.69 12.08
N ALA A 297 -1.00 -0.41 10.84
CA ALA A 297 -0.39 0.63 10.04
C ALA A 297 -0.94 2.04 10.31
N ASN A 298 -0.03 3.01 10.40
CA ASN A 298 -0.33 4.42 10.17
C ASN A 298 0.82 5.10 9.45
N ILE A 299 1.81 5.67 10.16
CA ILE A 299 3.00 6.23 9.52
C ILE A 299 4.00 5.10 9.37
N THR A 300 3.97 4.43 8.23
CA THR A 300 4.77 3.22 7.98
C THR A 300 5.59 3.32 6.70
N PHE A 301 6.60 2.46 6.60
CA PHE A 301 7.30 2.14 5.37
C PHE A 301 7.22 0.63 5.18
N ASP A 302 6.92 0.18 3.98
CA ASP A 302 6.69 -1.22 3.68
C ASP A 302 7.19 -1.59 2.27
N VAL A 303 7.36 -2.89 2.02
CA VAL A 303 7.74 -3.46 0.73
C VAL A 303 6.81 -4.63 0.41
N GLU A 304 6.04 -4.52 -0.67
CA GLU A 304 5.11 -5.54 -1.17
C GLU A 304 5.88 -6.64 -1.94
N ILE A 305 5.98 -7.85 -1.37
CA ILE A 305 6.78 -8.97 -1.90
C ILE A 305 5.90 -10.14 -2.37
N GLY A 306 6.51 -11.17 -2.98
CA GLY A 306 5.83 -12.45 -3.21
C GLY A 306 5.09 -12.58 -4.54
N HIS A 307 5.43 -11.75 -5.53
CA HIS A 307 4.62 -11.68 -6.75
C HIS A 307 5.33 -12.11 -8.03
N PHE A 308 6.64 -12.34 -8.02
CA PHE A 308 7.37 -12.58 -9.28
C PHE A 308 8.14 -13.90 -9.26
N THR A 309 7.82 -14.73 -10.25
CA THR A 309 8.48 -16.01 -10.50
C THR A 309 9.21 -15.96 -11.85
N PRO A 310 10.54 -16.09 -11.88
CA PRO A 310 11.31 -15.97 -13.09
C PRO A 310 11.14 -17.20 -13.99
N GLY A 311 10.96 -16.98 -15.29
CA GLY A 311 10.78 -18.04 -16.27
C GLY A 311 9.59 -17.81 -17.21
N VAL A 312 9.65 -18.39 -18.41
CA VAL A 312 8.55 -18.28 -19.40
C VAL A 312 7.26 -18.97 -18.96
N HIS A 313 7.37 -19.86 -17.97
CA HIS A 313 6.29 -20.62 -17.35
C HIS A 313 6.42 -20.58 -15.82
N GLY A 314 7.19 -19.62 -15.28
CA GLY A 314 7.57 -19.58 -13.89
C GLY A 314 8.27 -20.89 -13.49
N ASP A 315 7.88 -21.46 -12.36
CA ASP A 315 8.35 -22.73 -11.81
C ASP A 315 7.52 -23.95 -12.35
N ASN A 316 6.36 -23.68 -12.99
CA ASN A 316 5.34 -24.60 -13.52
C ASN A 316 4.30 -25.13 -12.52
N ASP A 317 3.98 -24.39 -11.48
CA ASP A 317 2.86 -24.63 -10.58
C ASP A 317 1.53 -23.99 -11.04
N ALA A 318 0.57 -23.84 -10.11
CA ALA A 318 -0.80 -23.45 -10.40
C ALA A 318 -1.06 -21.94 -10.27
N ASP A 319 -0.19 -21.19 -9.61
CA ASP A 319 -0.39 -19.80 -9.19
C ASP A 319 0.52 -18.80 -9.92
N ASP A 320 1.50 -19.29 -10.68
CA ASP A 320 2.34 -18.53 -11.62
C ASP A 320 1.63 -17.90 -12.84
N GLY A 321 0.36 -17.53 -12.77
CA GLY A 321 -0.39 -16.93 -13.87
C GLY A 321 -0.78 -15.47 -13.62
N PRO A 322 -0.55 -14.53 -14.56
CA PRO A 322 -0.06 -14.71 -15.94
C PRO A 322 1.45 -14.52 -16.14
N CYS A 323 2.00 -15.24 -17.12
CA CYS A 323 3.40 -15.14 -17.56
C CYS A 323 3.60 -14.20 -18.75
N PHE A 324 4.71 -13.48 -18.73
CA PHE A 324 5.12 -12.56 -19.78
C PHE A 324 6.53 -12.91 -20.29
N PRO A 325 6.80 -12.73 -21.59
CA PRO A 325 8.12 -13.03 -22.17
C PRO A 325 9.23 -12.03 -21.74
N GLY A 326 8.92 -11.09 -20.84
CA GLY A 326 9.74 -9.94 -20.51
C GLY A 326 9.03 -8.63 -20.85
N PRO A 327 9.66 -7.50 -20.52
CA PRO A 327 10.65 -6.97 -21.48
C PRO A 327 12.13 -7.17 -21.07
N THR A 328 12.44 -7.34 -19.77
CA THR A 328 13.83 -7.49 -19.29
C THR A 328 14.20 -8.95 -19.00
N VAL A 329 13.41 -9.61 -18.17
CA VAL A 329 13.52 -11.03 -17.81
C VAL A 329 12.15 -11.66 -18.05
N PRO A 330 12.01 -12.83 -18.69
CA PRO A 330 10.72 -13.51 -18.74
C PRO A 330 10.32 -13.94 -17.33
N GLY A 331 9.05 -13.78 -16.98
CA GLY A 331 8.55 -14.16 -15.67
C GLY A 331 7.05 -14.03 -15.57
N CYS A 332 6.54 -14.60 -14.51
CA CYS A 332 5.13 -14.60 -14.18
C CYS A 332 4.88 -13.66 -13.02
N ILE A 333 3.74 -12.98 -13.07
CA ILE A 333 3.32 -12.16 -11.94
C ILE A 333 2.13 -12.85 -11.28
N ASN A 334 2.34 -13.35 -10.07
CA ASN A 334 1.31 -14.00 -9.28
C ASN A 334 0.52 -12.94 -8.49
N PHE A 335 -0.78 -12.91 -8.75
CA PHE A 335 -1.76 -12.14 -7.98
C PHE A 335 -3.05 -12.94 -7.75
N ASN A 336 -3.10 -14.19 -8.23
CA ASN A 336 -4.26 -15.02 -7.98
C ASN A 336 -4.06 -15.65 -6.61
N GLN A 337 -5.03 -15.50 -5.70
CA GLN A 337 -4.97 -16.02 -4.33
C GLN A 337 -4.01 -15.26 -3.39
N GLY A 338 -3.83 -13.95 -3.57
CA GLY A 338 -3.06 -13.10 -2.64
C GLY A 338 -1.55 -13.03 -2.92
N GLY A 339 -1.04 -13.83 -3.86
CA GLY A 339 0.40 -13.87 -4.18
C GLY A 339 0.88 -15.31 -4.26
N ASP A 340 2.19 -15.50 -4.20
CA ASP A 340 2.82 -16.81 -4.10
C ASP A 340 2.63 -17.36 -2.68
N ILE A 341 1.77 -18.39 -2.59
CA ILE A 341 1.30 -19.02 -1.35
C ILE A 341 2.08 -20.29 -0.99
N ASP A 342 3.00 -20.75 -1.85
CA ASP A 342 3.92 -21.85 -1.53
C ASP A 342 5.37 -21.38 -1.32
N PHE A 343 5.58 -20.07 -1.49
CA PHE A 343 6.72 -19.28 -1.08
C PHE A 343 8.02 -19.64 -1.79
N ASP A 344 7.99 -19.79 -3.11
CA ASP A 344 9.14 -20.22 -3.91
C ASP A 344 9.64 -19.21 -4.95
N GLY A 345 8.88 -18.14 -5.19
CA GLY A 345 9.22 -17.02 -6.04
C GLY A 345 10.45 -16.26 -5.54
N THR A 346 10.98 -15.36 -6.37
CA THR A 346 12.28 -14.69 -6.12
C THR A 346 12.31 -13.93 -4.78
N SER A 347 11.16 -13.52 -4.26
CA SER A 347 11.02 -12.86 -2.95
C SER A 347 11.41 -13.74 -1.77
N TYR A 348 11.27 -15.07 -1.89
CA TYR A 348 11.48 -16.04 -0.82
C TYR A 348 12.79 -16.83 -0.97
N LEU A 349 13.62 -16.39 -1.91
CA LEU A 349 14.99 -16.87 -2.13
C LEU A 349 16.01 -15.87 -1.57
N VAL A 350 17.28 -16.26 -1.52
CA VAL A 350 18.35 -15.40 -0.98
C VAL A 350 18.76 -14.26 -1.91
N ASP A 351 18.14 -14.18 -3.09
CA ASP A 351 18.46 -13.30 -4.22
C ASP A 351 17.99 -11.85 -3.99
N TRP A 352 18.35 -11.30 -2.83
CA TRP A 352 18.08 -9.94 -2.41
C TRP A 352 19.37 -9.12 -2.39
N PRO A 353 19.28 -7.77 -2.34
CA PRO A 353 20.44 -6.93 -2.11
C PRO A 353 21.29 -7.40 -0.93
N ASP A 354 22.56 -7.73 -1.21
CA ASP A 354 23.53 -8.31 -0.27
C ASP A 354 24.89 -7.57 -0.33
N GLY A 355 24.92 -6.42 -0.99
CA GLY A 355 26.14 -5.62 -1.24
C GLY A 355 27.00 -6.11 -2.40
N THR A 356 26.64 -7.22 -3.06
CA THR A 356 27.35 -7.71 -4.25
C THR A 356 26.82 -7.07 -5.54
N ARG A 357 27.30 -7.56 -6.70
CA ARG A 357 26.78 -7.17 -8.02
C ARG A 357 25.80 -8.19 -8.60
N ASN A 358 25.49 -9.24 -7.86
CA ASN A 358 24.56 -10.28 -8.28
C ASN A 358 23.09 -9.86 -8.10
N ASN A 359 22.84 -8.79 -7.35
CA ASN A 359 21.51 -8.27 -7.06
C ASN A 359 21.47 -6.76 -7.32
N ALA A 360 20.28 -6.23 -7.58
CA ALA A 360 20.00 -4.80 -7.51
C ALA A 360 20.50 -4.21 -6.17
N THR A 361 20.79 -2.92 -6.14
CA THR A 361 21.13 -2.28 -4.85
C THR A 361 19.88 -2.11 -4.00
N SER A 362 20.01 -2.25 -2.68
CA SER A 362 18.89 -1.98 -1.77
C SER A 362 18.43 -0.52 -1.85
N LEU A 363 17.16 -0.30 -1.54
CA LEU A 363 16.65 1.02 -1.16
C LEU A 363 17.28 1.45 0.18
N ALA A 364 17.34 2.76 0.42
CA ALA A 364 17.79 3.29 1.70
C ALA A 364 16.88 4.41 2.17
N VAL A 365 16.25 4.26 3.32
CA VAL A 365 15.27 5.19 3.90
C VAL A 365 15.84 5.82 5.17
N ARG A 366 15.72 7.14 5.28
CA ARG A 366 16.06 7.91 6.48
C ARG A 366 14.85 8.74 6.88
N GLY A 367 14.53 8.73 8.18
CA GLY A 367 13.36 9.41 8.72
C GLY A 367 12.33 8.44 9.29
N PRO A 368 11.07 8.87 9.45
CA PRO A 368 10.60 10.22 9.17
C PRO A 368 11.13 11.25 10.17
N LEU A 369 11.09 12.52 9.78
CA LEU A 369 11.13 13.66 10.68
C LEU A 369 9.80 14.41 10.56
N SER A 370 9.15 14.71 11.68
CA SER A 370 7.96 15.54 11.69
C SER A 370 8.31 17.02 11.85
N VAL A 371 7.44 17.90 11.38
CA VAL A 371 7.66 19.33 11.45
C VAL A 371 7.58 19.86 12.90
N ASN A 372 8.47 20.79 13.26
CA ASN A 372 8.44 21.53 14.53
C ASN A 372 7.53 22.77 14.46
N HIS A 373 7.60 23.65 15.47
CA HIS A 373 6.81 24.87 15.51
C HIS A 373 7.37 25.97 14.60
N GLU A 374 8.69 25.99 14.35
CA GLU A 374 9.35 26.87 13.40
C GLU A 374 9.11 26.48 11.93
N GLY A 375 8.58 25.29 11.66
CA GLY A 375 8.34 24.79 10.29
C GLY A 375 9.47 23.93 9.73
N GLU A 376 10.42 23.52 10.56
CA GLU A 376 11.56 22.67 10.20
C GLU A 376 11.25 21.20 10.52
N TYR A 377 11.69 20.29 9.66
CA TYR A 377 11.53 18.84 9.90
C TYR A 377 12.70 18.35 10.75
N SER A 378 12.50 18.31 12.06
CA SER A 378 13.55 18.00 13.06
C SER A 378 13.07 17.11 14.21
N ARG A 379 11.80 16.68 14.21
CA ARG A 379 11.27 15.83 15.29
C ARG A 379 11.30 14.37 14.89
N SER A 380 12.16 13.61 15.56
CA SER A 380 12.34 12.18 15.29
C SER A 380 11.23 11.28 15.85
N TYR A 381 11.04 10.15 15.18
CA TYR A 381 10.20 9.03 15.61
C TYR A 381 11.12 8.08 16.37
N ARG A 382 10.98 8.03 17.71
CA ARG A 382 11.96 7.37 18.58
C ARG A 382 11.68 5.89 18.80
N GLN A 383 10.51 5.43 18.35
CA GLN A 383 10.12 4.04 18.40
C GLN A 383 9.71 3.59 16.99
N VAL A 384 9.97 2.32 16.72
CA VAL A 384 9.47 1.65 15.52
C VAL A 384 8.84 0.32 15.91
N GLN A 385 8.07 -0.26 15.01
CA GLN A 385 7.57 -1.63 15.12
C GLN A 385 7.78 -2.31 13.77
N PHE A 386 8.51 -3.44 13.78
CA PHE A 386 8.64 -4.32 12.62
C PHE A 386 7.47 -5.30 12.61
N GLU A 387 6.80 -5.42 11.47
CA GLU A 387 5.69 -6.36 11.27
C GLU A 387 5.79 -7.08 9.92
N THR A 388 5.12 -8.20 9.83
CA THR A 388 4.78 -8.86 8.57
C THR A 388 3.50 -9.65 8.76
N GLU A 389 2.68 -9.68 7.72
CA GLU A 389 1.45 -10.44 7.66
C GLU A 389 1.55 -11.80 6.99
N VAL A 390 2.77 -12.29 6.70
CA VAL A 390 3.02 -13.62 6.11
C VAL A 390 2.32 -14.79 6.82
N ALA A 391 1.98 -14.63 8.11
CA ALA A 391 1.14 -15.59 8.83
C ALA A 391 -0.22 -15.81 8.15
N ALA A 392 -0.82 -14.78 7.56
CA ALA A 392 -2.06 -14.86 6.82
C ALA A 392 -1.90 -15.67 5.53
N SER A 393 -0.78 -15.50 4.81
CA SER A 393 -0.47 -16.26 3.59
C SER A 393 -0.08 -17.71 3.90
N GLU A 394 0.57 -17.96 5.04
CA GLU A 394 1.09 -19.26 5.45
C GLU A 394 -0.03 -20.29 5.71
N THR A 395 -0.17 -21.26 4.81
CA THR A 395 -1.23 -22.30 4.85
C THR A 395 -1.23 -23.17 6.11
N THR A 396 -0.10 -23.31 6.79
CA THR A 396 0.04 -24.07 8.05
C THR A 396 -0.16 -23.23 9.30
N CYS A 397 -0.27 -21.89 9.18
CA CYS A 397 -0.57 -21.01 10.31
C CYS A 397 -2.01 -21.20 10.76
N MET A 398 -2.17 -21.47 12.05
CA MET A 398 -3.45 -21.72 12.70
C MET A 398 -3.88 -20.51 13.55
N PRO A 399 -5.18 -20.31 13.79
CA PRO A 399 -5.68 -19.18 14.59
C PRO A 399 -5.14 -19.08 16.02
N ASP A 400 -4.54 -20.15 16.56
CA ASP A 400 -3.89 -20.16 17.88
C ASP A 400 -2.40 -19.76 17.84
N GLY A 401 -1.89 -19.38 16.66
CA GLY A 401 -0.51 -18.98 16.41
C GLY A 401 0.42 -20.14 16.09
N SER A 402 -0.04 -21.39 16.16
CA SER A 402 0.80 -22.53 15.78
C SER A 402 1.04 -22.55 14.27
N GLY A 403 2.29 -22.74 13.85
CA GLY A 403 2.68 -22.71 12.43
C GLY A 403 2.88 -21.32 11.84
N CYS A 404 2.54 -20.25 12.57
CA CYS A 404 2.78 -18.88 12.14
C CYS A 404 4.24 -18.51 12.38
N VAL A 405 5.09 -18.78 11.40
CA VAL A 405 6.55 -18.65 11.49
C VAL A 405 7.07 -17.77 10.35
N VAL A 406 8.23 -17.16 10.59
CA VAL A 406 9.02 -16.48 9.57
C VAL A 406 10.42 -17.08 9.59
N PRO A 407 10.97 -17.52 8.44
CA PRO A 407 10.31 -17.66 7.14
C PRO A 407 9.13 -18.66 7.16
N PRO A 408 8.11 -18.49 6.29
CA PRO A 408 7.01 -19.45 6.13
C PRO A 408 7.50 -20.82 5.61
N VAL A 409 6.64 -21.83 5.68
CA VAL A 409 6.96 -23.18 5.22
C VAL A 409 6.98 -23.22 3.69
N GLY A 410 8.17 -23.35 3.11
CA GLY A 410 8.38 -23.31 1.66
C GLY A 410 9.50 -22.34 1.31
N ALA A 411 9.49 -21.19 1.99
CA ALA A 411 10.51 -20.16 1.86
C ALA A 411 11.90 -20.64 2.31
N VAL A 412 12.91 -20.35 1.46
CA VAL A 412 14.33 -20.53 1.81
C VAL A 412 14.84 -19.32 2.61
N PHE A 413 14.23 -18.16 2.39
CA PHE A 413 14.62 -16.87 2.93
C PHE A 413 13.40 -15.97 3.10
N TYR A 414 13.45 -15.05 4.07
CA TYR A 414 12.48 -13.97 4.18
C TYR A 414 13.22 -12.64 4.35
N PRO A 415 12.90 -11.59 3.56
CA PRO A 415 13.67 -10.36 3.58
C PRO A 415 13.51 -9.61 4.89
N TYR A 416 14.55 -8.87 5.26
CA TYR A 416 14.60 -8.15 6.51
C TYR A 416 15.19 -6.74 6.36
N TYR A 417 14.69 -5.84 7.17
CA TYR A 417 15.29 -4.56 7.49
C TYR A 417 16.67 -4.66 8.15
N SER A 418 17.56 -3.75 7.76
CA SER A 418 18.89 -3.57 8.36
C SER A 418 19.21 -2.09 8.45
N VAL A 419 19.97 -1.67 9.47
CA VAL A 419 20.49 -0.30 9.55
C VAL A 419 21.95 -0.28 9.12
N PHE A 420 22.24 0.60 8.17
CA PHE A 420 23.60 0.98 7.82
C PHE A 420 24.00 2.27 8.54
N HIS A 421 25.15 2.25 9.22
CA HIS A 421 25.73 3.44 9.87
C HIS A 421 26.91 3.97 9.06
N GLY A 422 26.69 5.08 8.34
CA GLY A 422 27.68 5.80 7.57
C GLY A 422 28.15 7.08 8.28
N GLY A 423 29.04 6.95 9.26
CA GLY A 423 29.45 8.09 10.10
C GLY A 423 28.36 8.45 11.10
N GLU A 424 27.95 9.72 11.16
CA GLU A 424 26.81 10.17 11.99
C GLU A 424 25.46 9.81 11.36
N GLN A 425 25.43 9.48 10.06
CA GLN A 425 24.18 9.18 9.35
C GLN A 425 23.81 7.70 9.44
N CYS A 426 22.51 7.45 9.59
CA CYS A 426 21.93 6.10 9.50
C CYS A 426 20.92 6.02 8.34
N SER A 427 20.74 4.82 7.79
CA SER A 427 19.66 4.52 6.86
C SER A 427 19.14 3.11 7.09
N LEU A 428 17.82 2.98 7.09
CA LEU A 428 17.13 1.70 7.04
C LEU A 428 17.21 1.18 5.59
N MET A 429 17.65 -0.06 5.44
CA MET A 429 17.81 -0.76 4.17
C MET A 429 17.06 -2.09 4.24
N PHE A 430 16.75 -2.68 3.09
CA PHE A 430 15.90 -3.86 3.00
C PHE A 430 16.50 -4.94 2.08
N GLY A 431 16.47 -6.21 2.51
CA GLY A 431 16.99 -7.36 1.76
C GLY A 431 17.89 -8.26 2.62
N ASN A 432 18.86 -8.93 2.00
CA ASN A 432 19.78 -9.85 2.67
C ASN A 432 21.10 -9.16 3.08
N LEU A 433 20.98 -8.01 3.75
CA LEU A 433 22.13 -7.18 4.11
C LEU A 433 22.70 -7.61 5.46
N SER A 434 23.80 -8.37 5.40
CA SER A 434 24.53 -8.80 6.59
C SER A 434 26.02 -8.49 6.50
N GLY A 435 26.70 -8.46 7.65
CA GLY A 435 28.15 -8.27 7.73
C GLY A 435 28.60 -6.88 8.20
N PRO A 436 29.90 -6.55 8.04
CA PRO A 436 30.48 -5.35 8.62
C PRO A 436 29.80 -4.07 8.13
N GLY A 437 29.27 -3.27 9.07
CA GLY A 437 28.59 -2.00 8.79
C GLY A 437 27.06 -2.09 8.80
N PHE A 438 26.48 -3.28 8.91
CA PHE A 438 25.04 -3.50 9.03
C PHE A 438 24.65 -4.03 10.40
N GLU A 439 23.63 -3.43 11.00
CA GLU A 439 22.86 -4.00 12.11
C GLU A 439 21.56 -4.56 11.55
N ASN A 440 21.41 -5.88 11.53
CA ASN A 440 20.27 -6.55 10.89
C ASN A 440 19.26 -7.14 11.89
N PHE A 441 19.38 -6.82 13.17
CA PHE A 441 18.43 -7.22 14.22
C PHE A 441 18.19 -8.73 14.36
N GLY A 442 19.12 -9.57 13.89
CA GLY A 442 18.97 -11.02 13.87
C GLY A 442 18.27 -11.56 12.60
N GLY A 443 18.13 -10.74 11.56
CA GLY A 443 17.48 -11.10 10.30
C GLY A 443 15.96 -11.03 10.41
N ASP A 444 15.30 -12.02 9.84
CA ASP A 444 13.84 -12.23 9.90
C ASP A 444 13.29 -12.38 11.33
N ALA A 445 14.13 -12.76 12.30
CA ALA A 445 13.73 -12.81 13.72
C ALA A 445 13.24 -11.45 14.27
N GLN A 446 13.52 -10.33 13.59
CA GLN A 446 13.05 -9.00 13.98
C GLN A 446 11.53 -8.85 13.91
N TYR A 447 10.82 -9.69 13.14
CA TYR A 447 9.35 -9.65 13.07
C TYR A 447 8.69 -10.22 14.32
N GLY A 448 9.48 -10.76 15.26
CA GLY A 448 8.98 -11.13 16.59
C GLY A 448 8.08 -12.36 16.57
N THR A 449 6.97 -12.29 17.31
CA THR A 449 6.08 -13.44 17.55
C THR A 449 4.65 -13.13 17.12
N PRO A 450 3.83 -14.17 16.86
CA PRO A 450 2.46 -13.97 16.42
C PRO A 450 1.62 -13.15 17.41
N ASN A 451 1.03 -12.04 16.94
CA ASN A 451 0.16 -11.16 17.69
C ASN A 451 -1.29 -11.65 17.61
N LEU A 452 -1.64 -12.69 18.37
CA LEU A 452 -2.97 -13.35 18.28
C LEU A 452 -4.20 -12.41 18.32
N PRO A 453 -4.20 -11.30 19.08
CA PRO A 453 -5.32 -10.34 19.05
C PRO A 453 -5.44 -9.53 17.76
N TRP A 454 -4.43 -9.53 16.90
CA TRP A 454 -4.38 -8.80 15.64
C TRP A 454 -4.33 -9.77 14.46
N PHE A 455 -4.95 -9.35 13.36
CA PHE A 455 -5.16 -10.09 12.10
C PHE A 455 -4.40 -11.41 11.93
N PHE A 456 -5.10 -12.55 11.98
CA PHE A 456 -4.52 -13.89 11.72
C PHE A 456 -3.12 -14.13 12.34
N ALA A 457 -2.88 -13.57 13.52
CA ALA A 457 -1.61 -13.66 14.22
C ALA A 457 -0.42 -13.01 13.47
N THR A 458 -0.62 -11.85 12.84
CA THR A 458 0.44 -10.95 12.31
C THR A 458 1.67 -11.00 13.21
N LEU A 459 2.84 -11.23 12.63
CA LEU A 459 4.07 -11.26 13.41
C LEU A 459 4.50 -9.82 13.68
N SER A 460 4.73 -9.52 14.96
CA SER A 460 5.13 -8.19 15.39
C SER A 460 6.24 -8.25 16.43
N SER A 461 7.21 -7.36 16.30
CA SER A 461 8.17 -7.05 17.37
C SER A 461 7.55 -6.30 18.55
N GLY A 462 6.36 -5.71 18.35
CA GLY A 462 5.86 -4.63 19.19
C GLY A 462 6.74 -3.37 19.11
N PRO A 463 6.41 -2.31 19.87
CA PRO A 463 7.21 -1.09 19.87
C PRO A 463 8.62 -1.30 20.43
N VAL A 464 9.64 -1.16 19.57
CA VAL A 464 11.06 -1.16 19.92
C VAL A 464 11.66 0.23 19.73
N ARG A 465 12.89 0.45 20.23
CA ARG A 465 13.60 1.72 20.01
C ARG A 465 13.94 1.84 18.52
N ASN A 466 13.72 3.01 17.92
CA ASN A 466 14.15 3.28 16.56
C ASN A 466 15.69 3.16 16.47
N PRO A 467 16.22 2.19 15.69
CA PRO A 467 17.66 2.00 15.53
C PRO A 467 18.30 3.07 14.62
N CYS A 468 17.49 3.75 13.80
CA CYS A 468 17.93 4.83 12.94
C CYS A 468 17.16 6.12 13.25
N ILE A 469 17.66 6.86 14.24
CA ILE A 469 17.18 8.22 14.53
C ILE A 469 18.03 9.18 13.69
N PRO A 470 17.45 9.91 12.72
CA PRO A 470 18.19 10.96 12.03
C PRO A 470 18.70 11.98 13.06
N ASP A 471 19.98 12.37 13.00
CA ASP A 471 20.48 13.44 13.86
C ASP A 471 19.65 14.72 13.71
N ASP A 472 19.40 15.38 14.84
CA ASP A 472 18.65 16.64 14.98
C ASP A 472 19.36 17.83 14.31
#